data_AF-A0A2D7ZNT1-F1
#
_entry.id   AF-A0A2D7ZNT1-F1
#
_cell.length_a   1.000
_cell.length_b   1.000
_cell.length_c   1.000
_cell.angle_alpha   90.00
_cell.angle_beta   90.00
_cell.angle_gamma   90.00
#
_symmetry.space_group_name_H-M   'P 1'
#
loop_
_entity.id
_entity.type
_entity.pdbx_description
1 polymer ?
#
loop_
_entity_poly.entity_id
_entity_poly.type
_entity_poly.pdbx_seq_one_letter_code
_entity_poly.pdbx_strand_id
1 'polypeptide(L)'
;MRHRRYGRDLPHRDRRRGVSQAASPQAILDQALALPATTLSVQWGDAQVIKVGGRIFAIIGADGGLSFKATDIAYEALVERGEARPAPYLARAKWVRFDDPTALNLADTADWLATAHALVAAKLTRAQRRELGLS
;
A
#
# COMPACT_ATOMS: atom_id res chain seq x y z
N MET A 1 -24.46 -4.86 -60.50
CA MET A 1 -24.60 -5.04 -59.02
C MET A 1 -23.29 -5.59 -58.47
N ARG A 2 -22.47 -4.79 -57.76
CA ARG A 2 -21.68 -5.22 -56.58
C ARG A 2 -21.42 -4.01 -55.70
N HIS A 3 -21.50 -4.25 -54.40
CA HIS A 3 -21.78 -3.28 -53.35
C HIS A 3 -20.58 -2.45 -52.90
N ARG A 4 -20.85 -1.16 -52.68
CA ARG A 4 -20.45 -0.28 -51.56
C ARG A 4 -19.66 -0.98 -50.43
N ARG A 5 -18.54 -0.37 -49.99
CA ARG A 5 -18.38 0.27 -48.65
C ARG A 5 -16.97 0.81 -48.44
N TYR A 6 -16.90 2.14 -48.29
CA TYR A 6 -15.84 2.83 -47.57
C TYR A 6 -15.80 2.30 -46.13
N GLY A 7 -14.66 1.71 -45.74
CA GLY A 7 -14.32 1.39 -44.36
C GLY A 7 -13.10 2.22 -43.99
N ARG A 8 -13.35 3.27 -43.22
CA ARG A 8 -12.37 4.24 -42.73
C ARG A 8 -11.42 3.49 -41.79
N ASP A 9 -10.17 3.29 -42.20
CA ASP A 9 -9.11 2.80 -41.31
C ASP A 9 -8.93 3.82 -40.18
N LEU A 10 -9.52 3.50 -39.03
CA LEU A 10 -9.25 4.17 -37.78
C LEU A 10 -7.96 3.55 -37.24
N PRO A 11 -6.91 4.33 -36.93
CA PRO A 11 -5.78 3.78 -36.20
C PRO A 11 -6.31 3.23 -34.88
N HIS A 12 -5.99 1.96 -34.60
CA HIS A 12 -6.12 1.39 -33.27
C HIS A 12 -5.46 2.38 -32.30
N ARG A 13 -6.29 3.02 -31.48
CA ARG A 13 -5.81 3.83 -30.35
C ARG A 13 -5.06 2.87 -29.45
N ASP A 14 -3.74 2.88 -29.63
CA ASP A 14 -2.77 2.33 -28.72
C ASP A 14 -3.03 2.96 -27.35
N ARG A 15 -3.81 2.23 -26.52
CA ARG A 15 -4.00 2.58 -25.11
C ARG A 15 -2.66 2.32 -24.46
N ARG A 16 -1.78 3.33 -24.51
CA ARG A 16 -0.71 3.51 -23.55
C ARG A 16 -1.36 3.70 -22.17
N ARG A 17 -1.79 2.61 -21.53
CA ARG A 17 -1.77 2.55 -20.06
C ARG A 17 -0.30 2.73 -19.71
N GLY A 18 0.03 3.86 -19.07
CA GLY A 18 1.38 4.10 -18.59
C GLY A 18 1.87 2.88 -17.81
N VAL A 19 3.12 2.49 -18.04
CA VAL A 19 3.76 1.38 -17.35
C VAL A 19 3.68 1.66 -15.84
N SER A 20 2.81 0.95 -15.11
CA SER A 20 2.78 1.04 -13.64
C SER A 20 4.05 0.40 -13.11
N GLN A 21 4.78 1.12 -12.26
CA GLN A 21 5.99 0.60 -11.63
C GLN A 21 5.61 -0.47 -10.59
N ALA A 22 6.38 -1.56 -10.56
CA ALA A 22 6.24 -2.61 -9.56
C ALA A 22 6.65 -2.11 -8.17
N ALA A 23 5.95 -2.56 -7.13
CA ALA A 23 6.22 -2.17 -5.74
C ALA A 23 7.35 -3.01 -5.12
N SER A 24 8.60 -2.69 -5.44
CA SER A 24 9.75 -3.33 -4.77
C SER A 24 9.77 -2.98 -3.27
N PRO A 25 10.34 -3.83 -2.39
CA PRO A 25 10.47 -3.52 -0.97
C PRO A 25 11.10 -2.15 -0.69
N GLN A 26 12.13 -1.78 -1.46
CA GLN A 26 12.77 -0.47 -1.32
C GLN A 26 11.83 0.67 -1.73
N ALA A 27 11.11 0.55 -2.84
CA ALA A 27 10.17 1.59 -3.29
C ALA A 27 9.02 1.77 -2.28
N ILE A 28 8.51 0.68 -1.71
CA ILE A 28 7.49 0.69 -0.64
C ILE A 28 8.03 1.39 0.61
N LEU A 29 9.27 1.08 1.01
CA LEU A 29 9.92 1.74 2.13
C LEU A 29 10.05 3.25 1.88
N ASP A 30 10.54 3.65 0.71
CA ASP A 30 10.73 5.05 0.34
C ASP A 30 9.40 5.83 0.38
N GLN A 31 8.32 5.23 -0.14
CA GLN A 31 6.98 5.81 -0.05
C GLN A 31 6.50 6.00 1.38
N ALA A 32 6.70 4.98 2.23
CA ALA A 32 6.26 5.04 3.61
C ALA A 32 7.08 6.08 4.41
N LEU A 33 8.39 6.14 4.19
CA LEU A 33 9.29 7.09 4.85
C LEU A 33 9.04 8.55 4.44
N ALA A 34 8.47 8.79 3.27
CA ALA A 34 8.07 10.13 2.84
C ALA A 34 6.85 10.68 3.61
N LEU A 35 6.11 9.84 4.35
CA LEU A 35 4.94 10.27 5.12
C LEU A 35 5.36 11.02 6.40
N PRO A 36 4.58 12.05 6.83
CA PRO A 36 4.96 12.88 7.98
C PRO A 36 5.19 12.10 9.28
N ALA A 37 6.19 12.50 10.06
CA ALA A 37 6.51 11.89 11.36
C ALA A 37 6.73 10.36 11.30
N THR A 38 7.21 9.86 10.16
CA THR A 38 7.54 8.45 9.97
C THR A 38 8.95 8.13 10.42
N THR A 39 9.11 6.98 11.07
CA THR A 39 10.40 6.44 11.50
C THR A 39 10.50 4.97 11.12
N LEU A 40 11.73 4.52 10.87
CA LEU A 40 12.06 3.13 10.58
C LEU A 40 12.83 2.52 11.75
N SER A 41 12.56 1.25 12.02
CA SER A 41 13.38 0.41 12.91
C SER A 41 13.51 -0.98 12.29
N VAL A 42 14.70 -1.56 12.36
CA VAL A 42 14.93 -2.96 11.95
C VAL A 42 14.75 -3.85 13.17
N GLN A 43 13.85 -4.82 13.09
CA GLN A 43 13.49 -5.71 14.20
C GLN A 43 13.20 -7.13 13.67
N TRP A 44 13.06 -8.10 14.57
CA TRP A 44 12.58 -9.46 14.25
C TRP A 44 13.31 -10.14 13.07
N GLY A 45 14.65 -10.14 13.11
CA GLY A 45 15.47 -10.78 12.08
C GLY A 45 15.38 -10.08 10.73
N ASP A 46 15.66 -8.77 10.72
CA ASP A 46 15.73 -7.89 9.54
C ASP A 46 14.41 -7.38 8.94
N ALA A 47 13.30 -7.55 9.65
CA ALA A 47 12.05 -6.90 9.26
C ALA A 47 12.15 -5.38 9.44
N GLN A 48 11.74 -4.65 8.40
CA GLN A 48 11.66 -3.20 8.40
C GLN A 48 10.31 -2.77 8.99
N VAL A 49 10.34 -2.27 10.22
CA VAL A 49 9.16 -1.88 10.99
C VAL A 49 8.98 -0.37 10.93
N ILE A 50 7.92 0.06 10.25
CA ILE A 50 7.66 1.46 9.88
C ILE A 50 6.58 2.04 10.80
N LYS A 51 6.86 3.19 11.40
CA LYS A 51 6.10 3.74 12.52
C LYS A 51 5.77 5.21 12.33
N VAL A 52 4.59 5.64 12.78
CA VAL A 52 4.20 7.05 12.94
C VAL A 52 4.03 7.35 14.43
N GLY A 53 4.74 8.37 14.92
CA GLY A 53 4.69 8.74 16.35
C GLY A 53 4.97 7.56 17.30
N GLY A 54 5.89 6.67 16.92
CA GLY A 54 6.26 5.47 17.69
C GLY A 54 5.32 4.27 17.54
N ARG A 55 4.22 4.36 16.78
CA ARG A 55 3.28 3.26 16.53
C ARG A 55 3.41 2.69 15.12
N ILE A 56 3.44 1.36 15.00
CA ILE A 56 3.62 0.67 13.72
C ILE A 56 2.37 0.85 12.84
N PHE A 57 2.56 1.17 11.56
CA PHE A 57 1.49 1.17 10.56
C PHE A 57 1.77 0.26 9.35
N ALA A 58 3.05 -0.04 9.09
CA ALA A 58 3.48 -0.96 8.05
C ALA A 58 4.72 -1.75 8.47
N ILE A 59 4.88 -2.95 7.93
CA ILE A 59 6.03 -3.84 8.14
C ILE A 59 6.37 -4.45 6.79
N ILE A 60 7.64 -4.37 6.39
CA ILE A 60 8.20 -5.21 5.33
C ILE A 60 8.97 -6.32 6.05
N GLY A 61 8.48 -7.56 5.93
CA GLY A 61 9.13 -8.72 6.53
C GLY A 61 10.51 -8.98 5.92
N ALA A 62 11.36 -9.70 6.64
CA ALA A 62 12.66 -10.13 6.12
C ALA A 62 12.52 -11.03 4.88
N ASP A 63 11.35 -11.65 4.71
CA ASP A 63 10.94 -12.41 3.54
C ASP A 63 10.40 -11.55 2.38
N GLY A 64 10.42 -10.21 2.52
CA GLY A 64 9.94 -9.27 1.52
C GLY A 64 8.43 -9.02 1.54
N GLY A 65 7.67 -9.75 2.37
CA GLY A 65 6.21 -9.59 2.45
C GLY A 65 5.80 -8.26 3.08
N LEU A 66 4.76 -7.62 2.54
CA LEU A 66 4.23 -6.35 3.04
C LEU A 66 3.03 -6.60 3.94
N SER A 67 3.06 -6.08 5.17
CA SER A 67 1.91 -6.04 6.08
C SER A 67 1.58 -4.61 6.48
N PHE A 68 0.31 -4.22 6.49
CA PHE A 68 -0.10 -2.87 6.90
C PHE A 68 -1.50 -2.85 7.52
N LYS A 69 -1.77 -1.77 8.26
CA LYS A 69 -3.08 -1.49 8.85
C LYS A 69 -4.07 -1.09 7.76
N ALA A 70 -5.14 -1.87 7.57
CA ALA A 70 -6.21 -1.56 6.62
C ALA A 70 -7.43 -0.89 7.32
N THR A 71 -8.26 -0.23 6.53
CA THR A 71 -9.66 0.08 6.90
C THR A 71 -10.47 -1.22 6.96
N ASP A 72 -11.65 -1.19 7.57
CA ASP A 72 -12.52 -2.37 7.60
C ASP A 72 -12.94 -2.80 6.19
N ILE A 73 -13.32 -1.83 5.34
CA ILE A 73 -13.71 -2.06 3.95
C ILE A 73 -12.55 -2.64 3.13
N ALA A 74 -11.34 -2.07 3.25
CA ALA A 74 -10.19 -2.57 2.51
C ALA A 74 -9.76 -3.95 3.00
N TYR A 75 -9.84 -4.21 4.31
CA TYR A 75 -9.57 -5.53 4.87
C TYR A 75 -10.51 -6.59 4.27
N GLU A 76 -11.81 -6.31 4.26
CA GLU A 76 -12.82 -7.22 3.70
C GLU A 76 -12.58 -7.41 2.20
N ALA A 77 -12.44 -6.33 1.42
CA ALA A 77 -12.23 -6.42 -0.01
C ALA A 77 -10.96 -7.20 -0.38
N LEU A 78 -9.82 -6.91 0.25
CA LEU A 78 -8.54 -7.54 -0.08
C LEU A 78 -8.50 -9.02 0.35
N VAL A 79 -9.11 -9.36 1.49
CA VAL A 79 -9.14 -10.74 1.99
C VAL A 79 -10.16 -11.60 1.25
N GLU A 80 -11.38 -11.09 1.01
CA GLU A 80 -12.42 -11.85 0.30
C GLU A 80 -12.05 -12.11 -1.16
N ARG A 81 -11.35 -11.18 -1.81
CA ARG A 81 -10.84 -11.36 -3.19
C ARG A 81 -9.60 -12.26 -3.25
N GLY A 82 -9.04 -12.63 -2.11
CA GLY A 82 -7.81 -13.43 -2.02
C GLY A 82 -6.55 -12.68 -2.49
N GLU A 83 -6.61 -11.36 -2.61
CA GLU A 83 -5.47 -10.52 -3.01
C GLU A 83 -4.45 -10.42 -1.86
N ALA A 84 -4.95 -10.32 -0.62
CA ALA A 84 -4.12 -10.36 0.59
C ALA A 84 -4.70 -11.38 1.59
N ARG A 85 -3.87 -11.80 2.54
CA ARG A 85 -4.31 -12.61 3.67
C ARG A 85 -4.32 -11.78 4.96
N PRO A 86 -5.06 -12.21 6.00
CA PRO A 86 -4.91 -11.60 7.32
C PRO A 86 -3.45 -11.68 7.79
N ALA A 87 -2.92 -10.57 8.30
CA ALA A 87 -1.55 -10.55 8.81
C ALA A 87 -1.44 -11.46 10.05
N PRO A 88 -0.42 -12.33 10.15
CA PRO A 88 -0.22 -13.19 11.31
C PRO A 88 -0.20 -12.38 12.60
N TYR A 89 -0.90 -12.86 13.63
CA TYR A 89 -1.01 -12.25 14.96
C TYR A 89 -1.70 -10.86 15.03
N LEU A 90 -1.88 -10.18 13.89
CA LEU A 90 -2.44 -8.82 13.82
C LEU A 90 -3.82 -8.76 13.13
N ALA A 91 -4.34 -9.89 12.65
CA ALA A 91 -5.62 -10.00 11.94
C ALA A 91 -6.79 -9.34 12.69
N ARG A 92 -6.90 -9.52 14.02
CA ARG A 92 -7.97 -8.92 14.84
C ARG A 92 -7.96 -7.39 14.83
N ALA A 93 -6.80 -6.78 14.57
CA ALA A 93 -6.65 -5.34 14.43
C ALA A 93 -6.83 -4.87 12.96
N LYS A 94 -7.36 -5.74 12.08
CA LYS A 94 -7.60 -5.48 10.64
C LYS A 94 -6.31 -5.09 9.92
N TRP A 95 -5.31 -5.95 10.06
CA TRP A 95 -4.07 -5.89 9.29
C TRP A 95 -4.11 -6.94 8.19
N VAL A 96 -3.67 -6.56 7.00
CA VAL A 96 -3.53 -7.45 5.84
C VAL A 96 -2.07 -7.67 5.53
N ARG A 97 -1.79 -8.75 4.80
CA ARG A 97 -0.46 -9.10 4.32
C ARG A 97 -0.50 -9.58 2.87
N PHE A 98 0.39 -9.02 2.06
CA PHE A 98 0.79 -9.53 0.76
C PHE A 98 2.12 -10.27 0.92
N ASP A 99 2.17 -11.53 0.48
CA ASP A 99 3.41 -12.31 0.56
C ASP A 99 4.41 -11.91 -0.53
N ASP A 100 3.92 -11.53 -1.72
CA ASP A 100 4.73 -10.94 -2.79
C ASP A 100 4.16 -9.57 -3.18
N PRO A 101 4.68 -8.47 -2.60
CA PRO A 101 4.23 -7.14 -2.96
C PRO A 101 4.78 -6.66 -4.31
N THR A 102 5.73 -7.37 -4.94
CA THR A 102 6.30 -6.93 -6.22
C THR A 102 5.32 -7.01 -7.38
N ALA A 103 4.27 -7.83 -7.25
CA ALA A 103 3.15 -7.90 -8.17
C ALA A 103 2.16 -6.73 -8.04
N LEU A 104 2.31 -5.90 -6.99
CA LEU A 104 1.42 -4.77 -6.74
C LEU A 104 1.82 -3.54 -7.56
N ASN A 105 0.81 -2.75 -7.89
CA ASN A 105 1.01 -1.41 -8.43
C ASN A 105 1.53 -0.48 -7.33
N LEU A 106 2.65 0.19 -7.61
CA LEU A 106 3.29 1.10 -6.67
C LEU A 106 2.39 2.30 -6.29
N ALA A 107 1.52 2.78 -7.19
CA ALA A 107 0.59 3.87 -6.89
C ALA A 107 -0.48 3.44 -5.87
N ASP A 108 -1.12 2.29 -6.10
CA ASP A 108 -2.14 1.74 -5.20
C ASP A 108 -1.52 1.43 -3.83
N THR A 109 -0.27 0.94 -3.82
CA THR A 109 0.48 0.67 -2.59
C THR A 109 0.74 1.96 -1.79
N ALA A 110 1.06 3.08 -2.45
CA ALA A 110 1.21 4.38 -1.81
C ALA A 110 -0.08 4.83 -1.11
N ASP A 111 -1.23 4.69 -1.78
CA ASP A 111 -2.54 5.06 -1.23
C ASP A 111 -2.90 4.21 0.00
N TRP A 112 -2.58 2.91 -0.02
CA TRP A 112 -2.75 2.03 1.12
C TRP A 112 -1.84 2.41 2.30
N LEU A 113 -0.57 2.74 2.05
CA LEU A 113 0.37 3.18 3.08
C LEU A 113 -0.04 4.52 3.71
N ALA A 114 -0.46 5.48 2.88
CA ALA A 114 -0.98 6.77 3.36
C ALA A 114 -2.23 6.57 4.24
N THR A 115 -3.14 5.68 3.83
CA THR A 115 -4.32 5.33 4.63
C THR A 115 -3.94 4.65 5.94
N ALA A 116 -3.02 3.68 5.91
CA ALA A 116 -2.53 2.98 7.10
C ALA A 116 -1.89 3.96 8.10
N HIS A 117 -1.07 4.88 7.60
CA HIS A 117 -0.46 5.95 8.38
C HIS A 117 -1.51 6.83 9.05
N ALA A 118 -2.49 7.35 8.28
CA ALA A 118 -3.55 8.20 8.82
C ALA A 118 -4.37 7.49 9.91
N LEU A 119 -4.71 6.21 9.70
CA LEU A 119 -5.44 5.40 10.69
C LEU A 119 -4.68 5.23 12.00
N VAL A 120 -3.35 5.08 11.95
CA VAL A 120 -2.52 4.91 13.14
C VAL A 120 -2.23 6.26 13.80
N ALA A 121 -1.97 7.31 13.02
CA ALA A 121 -1.81 8.68 13.49
C ALA A 121 -3.05 9.19 14.24
N ALA A 122 -4.25 8.86 13.75
CA ALA A 122 -5.52 9.19 14.40
C ALA A 122 -5.65 8.61 15.82
N LYS A 123 -4.90 7.53 16.14
CA LYS A 123 -4.87 6.91 17.47
C LYS A 123 -3.87 7.56 18.44
N LEU A 124 -3.04 8.50 17.97
CA LEU A 124 -2.17 9.30 18.83
C LEU A 124 -3.00 10.34 19.59
N THR A 125 -2.50 10.76 20.75
CA THR A 125 -3.16 11.84 21.51
C THR A 125 -3.10 13.15 20.71
N ARG A 126 -4.02 14.08 20.99
CA ARG A 126 -4.02 15.42 20.36
C ARG A 126 -2.70 16.16 20.59
N ALA A 127 -2.09 15.99 21.77
CA ALA A 127 -0.79 16.58 22.10
C ALA A 127 0.32 16.01 21.21
N GLN A 128 0.42 14.69 21.10
CA GLN A 128 1.40 14.03 20.23
C GLN A 128 1.21 14.41 18.75
N ARG A 129 -0.04 14.45 18.26
CA ARG A 129 -0.30 14.88 16.87
C ARG A 129 0.18 16.31 16.63
N ARG A 130 -0.11 17.23 17.54
CA ARG A 130 0.35 18.64 17.43
C ARG A 130 1.87 18.75 17.44
N GLU A 131 2.55 18.03 18.34
CA GLU A 131 4.01 18.02 18.43
C GLU A 131 4.67 17.50 17.14
N LEU A 132 4.04 16.50 16.52
CA LEU A 132 4.53 15.85 15.31
C LEU A 132 4.05 16.53 14.00
N GLY A 133 3.30 17.63 14.08
CA GLY A 133 2.76 18.32 12.90
C GLY A 133 1.67 17.53 12.14
N LEU A 134 0.96 16.64 12.83
CA LEU A 134 -0.12 15.82 12.30
C LEU A 134 -1.48 16.50 12.58
N SER A 135 -2.34 16.60 11.57
CA SER A 135 -3.71 17.15 11.69
C SER A 135 -4.70 16.15 12.26
#